data_AF-A0A3B8Z1Y0-F1
#
_entry.id   AF-A0A3B8Z1Y0-F1
#
_cell.length_a   1.000
_cell.length_b   1.000
_cell.length_c   1.000
_cell.angle_alpha   90.00
_cell.angle_beta   90.00
_cell.angle_gamma   90.00
#
_symmetry.space_group_name_H-M   'P 1'
#
loop_
_entity.id
_entity.type
_entity.pdbx_description
1 polymer ?
#
loop_
_entity_poly.entity_id
_entity_poly.type
_entity_poly.pdbx_seq_one_letter_code
_entity_poly.pdbx_strand_id
1 'polypeptide(L)'
;MRIAPSLAPIVTDSEGPNGEVATLYLAQLLIEIVQPNAGDAVRLSAAVDMELGLSLEAGDTGLDIQIGAPVVESIDVTLLSNPLFVAPSEVEALLPPMLELALPALQGELGSFPLPSFFGLSLQPVSGMIRYQNYLTIFADLVSEGEPSPAFMDEEDNF
;
A
#
# COMPACT_ATOMS: atom_id res chain seq x y z
N MET A 1 20.38 -3.96 -7.54
CA MET A 1 19.50 -4.96 -6.90
C MET A 1 18.34 -5.22 -7.83
N ARG A 2 17.88 -6.46 -7.92
CA ARG A 2 16.65 -6.82 -8.62
C ARG A 2 15.66 -7.35 -7.59
N ILE A 3 14.42 -6.91 -7.69
CA ILE A 3 13.30 -7.39 -6.90
C ILE A 3 12.25 -7.85 -7.90
N ALA A 4 11.78 -9.08 -7.75
CA ALA A 4 10.74 -9.63 -8.61
C ALA A 4 9.77 -10.50 -7.80
N PRO A 5 8.45 -10.26 -7.89
CA PRO A 5 7.47 -11.17 -7.32
C PRO A 5 7.48 -12.49 -8.10
N SER A 6 7.49 -13.62 -7.39
CA SER A 6 7.29 -14.94 -8.00
C SER A 6 5.84 -15.41 -7.89
N LEU A 7 5.10 -14.87 -6.92
CA LEU A 7 3.69 -15.12 -6.65
C LEU A 7 2.92 -13.81 -6.65
N ALA A 8 1.61 -13.91 -6.88
CA ALA A 8 0.72 -12.76 -6.75
C ALA A 8 0.66 -12.33 -5.26
N PRO A 9 0.72 -11.02 -4.98
CA PRO A 9 0.47 -10.50 -3.64
C PRO A 9 -0.93 -10.88 -3.14
N ILE A 10 -1.06 -11.12 -1.85
CA ILE A 10 -2.34 -11.45 -1.22
C ILE A 10 -2.68 -10.36 -0.20
N VAL A 11 -3.88 -9.83 -0.27
CA VAL A 11 -4.42 -8.94 0.78
C VAL A 11 -5.28 -9.78 1.70
N THR A 12 -5.03 -9.68 3.01
CA THR A 12 -5.80 -10.37 4.05
C THR A 12 -6.59 -9.37 4.88
N ASP A 13 -7.48 -9.90 5.73
CA ASP A 13 -8.25 -9.14 6.71
C ASP A 13 -7.53 -8.97 8.06
N SER A 14 -6.32 -9.51 8.22
CA SER A 14 -5.48 -9.28 9.39
C SER A 14 -5.00 -7.84 9.46
N GLU A 15 -4.67 -7.39 10.67
CA GLU A 15 -4.14 -6.05 10.88
C GLU A 15 -2.72 -5.98 10.36
N GLY A 16 -2.36 -4.87 9.72
CA GLY A 16 -1.00 -4.64 9.29
C GLY A 16 -0.02 -4.59 10.47
N PRO A 17 1.29 -4.80 10.22
CA PRO A 17 2.30 -4.85 11.29
C PRO A 17 2.36 -3.60 12.17
N ASN A 18 1.92 -2.43 11.68
CA ASN A 18 1.90 -1.17 12.44
C ASN A 18 0.49 -0.71 12.80
N GLY A 19 -0.53 -1.57 12.68
CA GLY A 19 -1.92 -1.23 13.01
C GLY A 19 -2.77 -0.81 11.80
N GLU A 20 -2.30 -1.07 10.57
CA GLU A 20 -3.03 -0.76 9.35
C GLU A 20 -4.28 -1.65 9.18
N VAL A 21 -5.26 -1.19 8.39
CA VAL A 21 -6.58 -1.84 8.28
C VAL A 21 -6.56 -3.24 7.65
N ALA A 22 -5.51 -3.54 6.88
CA ALA A 22 -5.30 -4.83 6.23
C ALA A 22 -3.79 -5.16 6.17
N THR A 23 -3.48 -6.42 5.90
CA THR A 23 -2.11 -6.88 5.63
C THR A 23 -1.96 -7.21 4.14
N LEU A 24 -0.89 -6.73 3.52
CA LEU A 24 -0.41 -7.15 2.22
C LEU A 24 0.71 -8.18 2.42
N TYR A 25 0.42 -9.44 2.09
CA TYR A 25 1.36 -10.54 2.13
C TYR A 25 2.09 -10.69 0.78
N LEU A 26 3.41 -10.60 0.82
CA LEU A 26 4.29 -10.79 -0.33
C LEU A 26 5.10 -12.07 -0.11
N ALA A 27 4.62 -13.15 -0.72
CA ALA A 27 5.27 -14.45 -0.64
C ALA A 27 6.38 -14.58 -1.68
N GLN A 28 7.51 -15.15 -1.28
CA GLN A 28 8.60 -15.58 -2.14
C GLN A 28 9.08 -14.47 -3.10
N LEU A 29 9.26 -13.26 -2.57
CA LEU A 29 9.83 -12.15 -3.30
C LEU A 29 11.30 -12.47 -3.59
N LEU A 30 11.64 -12.58 -4.87
CA LEU A 30 13.01 -12.87 -5.28
C LEU A 30 13.84 -11.60 -5.22
N ILE A 31 14.90 -11.63 -4.41
CA ILE A 31 15.84 -10.53 -4.26
C ILE A 31 17.22 -10.98 -4.71
N GLU A 32 17.79 -10.23 -5.66
CA GLU A 32 19.14 -10.47 -6.16
C GLU A 32 20.04 -9.24 -6.01
N ILE A 33 21.19 -9.44 -5.37
CA ILE A 33 22.27 -8.48 -5.37
C ILE A 33 23.18 -8.81 -6.55
N VAL A 34 23.14 -7.93 -7.55
CA VAL A 34 23.90 -8.06 -8.79
C VAL A 34 25.11 -7.14 -8.74
N GLN A 35 26.28 -7.65 -9.11
CA GLN A 35 27.47 -6.80 -9.24
C GLN A 35 27.44 -6.05 -10.59
N PRO A 36 27.35 -4.71 -10.59
CA PRO A 36 27.48 -3.95 -11.81
C PRO A 36 28.91 -4.13 -12.34
N ASN A 37 29.05 -4.33 -13.66
CA ASN A 37 30.31 -4.47 -14.41
C ASN A 37 30.94 -5.88 -14.51
N ALA A 38 30.29 -6.93 -14.00
CA ALA A 38 30.75 -8.32 -14.15
C ALA A 38 29.74 -9.20 -14.91
N GLY A 39 29.10 -8.64 -15.95
CA GLY A 39 28.10 -9.38 -16.75
C GLY A 39 26.86 -9.81 -15.97
N ASP A 40 26.39 -8.97 -15.04
CA ASP A 40 25.28 -9.25 -14.12
C ASP A 40 25.47 -10.50 -13.25
N ALA A 41 26.70 -10.76 -12.80
CA ALA A 41 26.96 -11.81 -11.83
C ALA A 41 26.15 -11.58 -10.55
N VAL A 42 25.25 -12.51 -10.24
CA VAL A 42 24.49 -12.54 -8.99
C VAL A 42 25.43 -12.92 -7.85
N ARG A 43 25.53 -12.04 -6.86
CA ARG A 43 26.39 -12.21 -5.66
C ARG A 43 25.59 -12.59 -4.42
N LEU A 44 24.29 -12.40 -4.44
CA LEU A 44 23.39 -12.88 -3.40
C LEU A 44 22.03 -13.10 -4.06
N SER A 45 21.38 -14.20 -3.75
CA SER A 45 19.98 -14.45 -4.10
C SER A 45 19.25 -14.93 -2.86
N ALA A 46 18.09 -14.35 -2.60
CA ALA A 46 17.22 -14.70 -1.49
C ALA A 46 15.75 -14.71 -1.93
N ALA A 47 14.98 -15.61 -1.33
CA ALA A 47 13.53 -15.53 -1.32
C ALA A 47 13.12 -14.85 -0.02
N VAL A 48 12.23 -13.87 -0.12
CA VAL A 48 11.75 -13.09 1.02
C VAL A 48 10.25 -13.25 1.12
N ASP A 49 9.80 -13.70 2.27
CA ASP A 49 8.40 -13.63 2.66
C ASP A 49 8.23 -12.41 3.55
N MET A 50 7.28 -11.54 3.24
CA MET A 50 7.07 -10.35 4.05
C MET A 50 5.61 -9.93 4.17
N GLU A 51 5.30 -9.33 5.32
CA GLU A 51 4.01 -8.71 5.59
C GLU A 51 4.17 -7.19 5.63
N LEU A 52 3.35 -6.49 4.84
CA LEU A 52 3.27 -5.04 4.81
C LEU A 52 1.89 -4.60 5.29
N GLY A 53 1.83 -3.43 5.91
CA GLY A 53 0.55 -2.81 6.23
C GLY A 53 -0.11 -2.23 4.99
N LEU A 54 -1.44 -2.34 4.90
CA LEU A 54 -2.22 -1.65 3.88
C LEU A 54 -3.28 -0.80 4.57
N SER A 55 -3.20 0.50 4.30
CA SER A 55 -4.19 1.50 4.64
C SER A 55 -4.81 2.06 3.37
N LEU A 56 -5.99 2.64 3.51
CA LEU A 56 -6.58 3.43 2.46
C LEU A 56 -6.69 4.85 2.98
N GLU A 57 -6.65 5.82 2.08
CA GLU A 57 -6.93 7.22 2.40
C GLU A 57 -7.84 7.82 1.33
N ALA A 58 -8.63 8.83 1.72
CA ALA A 58 -9.45 9.56 0.77
C ALA A 58 -8.55 10.48 -0.07
N GLY A 59 -8.50 10.24 -1.37
CA GLY A 59 -7.80 11.07 -2.35
C GLY A 59 -8.75 11.93 -3.18
N ASP A 60 -8.20 12.73 -4.09
CA ASP A 60 -8.96 13.66 -4.93
C ASP A 60 -9.93 12.98 -5.90
N THR A 61 -9.63 11.73 -6.27
CA THR A 61 -10.37 10.96 -7.30
C THR A 61 -11.01 9.68 -6.77
N GLY A 62 -10.82 9.36 -5.48
CA GLY A 62 -11.27 8.11 -4.91
C GLY A 62 -10.49 7.71 -3.66
N LEU A 63 -10.14 6.44 -3.56
CA LEU A 63 -9.37 5.88 -2.43
C LEU A 63 -7.95 5.56 -2.88
N ASP A 64 -6.98 6.16 -2.21
CA ASP A 64 -5.57 5.93 -2.44
C ASP A 64 -5.07 4.80 -1.54
N ILE A 65 -4.25 3.91 -2.10
CA ILE A 65 -3.59 2.86 -1.33
C ILE A 65 -2.35 3.42 -0.63
N GLN A 66 -2.32 3.29 0.68
CA GLN A 66 -1.15 3.57 1.50
C GLN A 66 -0.52 2.26 1.95
N ILE A 67 0.75 2.05 1.61
CA ILE A 67 1.52 0.90 2.10
C ILE A 67 2.30 1.35 3.33
N GLY A 68 2.11 0.63 4.44
CA GLY A 68 2.81 0.85 5.69
C GLY A 68 4.32 0.58 5.57
N ALA A 69 5.09 1.18 6.48
CA ALA A 69 6.53 0.97 6.51
C ALA A 69 6.84 -0.50 6.84
N PRO A 70 7.82 -1.12 6.15
CA PRO A 70 8.26 -2.48 6.45
C PRO A 70 8.91 -2.53 7.83
N VAL A 71 8.58 -3.56 8.62
CA VAL A 71 9.24 -3.84 9.90
C VAL A 71 10.07 -5.09 9.78
N VAL A 72 11.18 -5.18 10.52
CA VAL A 72 12.10 -6.33 10.43
C VAL A 72 11.40 -7.61 10.89
N GLU A 73 10.55 -7.50 11.91
CA GLU A 73 9.82 -8.61 12.51
C GLU A 73 8.80 -9.25 11.57
N SER A 74 8.41 -8.56 10.48
CA SER A 74 7.47 -9.07 9.48
C SER A 74 8.16 -9.55 8.20
N ILE A 75 9.48 -9.75 8.24
CA ILE A 75 10.29 -10.18 7.11
C ILE A 75 11.01 -11.48 7.48
N ASP A 76 10.84 -12.51 6.66
CA ASP A 76 11.58 -13.77 6.75
C ASP A 76 12.40 -13.97 5.47
N VAL A 77 13.69 -14.26 5.62
CA VAL A 77 14.64 -14.35 4.50
C VAL A 77 15.23 -15.75 4.41
N THR A 78 14.95 -16.41 3.28
CA THR A 78 15.62 -17.65 2.90
C THR A 78 16.69 -17.37 1.85
N LEU A 79 17.96 -17.58 2.22
CA LEU A 79 19.08 -17.45 1.29
C LEU A 79 19.13 -18.61 0.29
N LEU A 80 19.06 -18.30 -1.01
CA LEU A 80 19.13 -19.28 -2.10
C LEU A 80 20.57 -19.45 -2.59
N SER A 81 21.32 -18.35 -2.67
CA SER A 81 22.73 -18.34 -3.06
C SER A 81 23.45 -17.26 -2.29
N ASN A 82 24.49 -17.65 -1.53
CA ASN A 82 25.24 -16.76 -0.65
C ASN A 82 26.76 -16.96 -0.74
N PRO A 83 27.39 -16.58 -1.88
CA PRO A 83 28.84 -16.57 -2.00
C PRO A 83 29.51 -15.47 -1.15
N LEU A 84 28.73 -14.57 -0.53
CA LEU A 84 29.23 -13.49 0.33
C LEU A 84 29.35 -13.90 1.81
N PHE A 85 28.86 -15.08 2.18
CA PHE A 85 28.85 -15.60 3.56
C PHE A 85 28.16 -14.66 4.57
N VAL A 86 27.15 -13.91 4.12
CA VAL A 86 26.34 -13.04 5.00
C VAL A 86 25.28 -13.84 5.75
N ALA A 87 24.88 -13.39 6.94
CA ALA A 87 23.80 -14.05 7.68
C ALA A 87 22.42 -13.61 7.13
N PRO A 88 21.37 -14.46 7.17
CA PRO A 88 20.01 -14.06 6.79
C PRO A 88 19.53 -12.82 7.54
N SER A 89 19.81 -12.76 8.85
CA SER A 89 19.48 -11.62 9.71
C SER A 89 20.13 -10.30 9.29
N GLU A 90 21.29 -10.34 8.63
CA GLU A 90 21.91 -9.14 8.07
C GLU A 90 21.15 -8.64 6.86
N VAL A 91 20.60 -9.56 6.06
CA VAL A 91 19.75 -9.23 4.90
C VAL A 91 18.40 -8.71 5.37
N GLU A 92 17.76 -9.37 6.35
CA GLU A 92 16.53 -8.91 6.99
C GLU A 92 16.65 -7.46 7.49
N ALA A 93 17.76 -7.12 8.15
CA ALA A 93 18.01 -5.76 8.63
C ALA A 93 18.26 -4.73 7.50
N LEU A 94 18.67 -5.18 6.32
CA LEU A 94 19.00 -4.32 5.18
C LEU A 94 17.78 -4.03 4.30
N LEU A 95 16.77 -4.90 4.33
CA LEU A 95 15.60 -4.82 3.45
C LEU A 95 14.66 -3.63 3.76
N PRO A 96 14.26 -3.36 5.02
CA PRO A 96 13.35 -2.24 5.31
C PRO A 96 13.80 -0.89 4.72
N PRO A 97 15.03 -0.39 4.96
CA PRO A 97 15.41 0.91 4.40
C PRO A 97 15.49 0.93 2.87
N MET A 98 15.75 -0.22 2.23
CA MET A 98 15.74 -0.31 0.77
C MET A 98 14.31 -0.29 0.21
N LEU A 99 13.39 -0.95 0.90
CA LEU A 99 11.98 -1.00 0.52
C LEU A 99 11.30 0.34 0.76
N GLU A 100 11.59 1.05 1.85
CA GLU A 100 11.10 2.41 2.10
C GLU A 100 11.42 3.37 0.94
N LEU A 101 12.58 3.20 0.29
CA LEU A 101 12.93 4.00 -0.89
C LEU A 101 12.10 3.62 -2.14
N ALA A 102 11.67 2.37 -2.24
CA ALA A 102 10.91 1.85 -3.39
C ALA A 102 9.38 1.98 -3.20
N LEU A 103 8.89 2.04 -1.95
CA LEU A 103 7.46 2.07 -1.62
C LEU A 103 6.70 3.22 -2.28
N PRO A 104 7.18 4.48 -2.30
CA PRO A 104 6.45 5.57 -2.95
C PRO A 104 6.21 5.33 -4.44
N ALA A 105 7.18 4.72 -5.14
CA ALA A 105 7.02 4.36 -6.54
C ALA A 105 5.99 3.24 -6.71
N LEU A 106 5.99 2.24 -5.82
CA LEU A 106 5.01 1.16 -5.83
C LEU A 106 3.59 1.67 -5.56
N GLN A 107 3.41 2.55 -4.57
CA GLN A 107 2.13 3.18 -4.26
C GLN A 107 1.60 3.98 -5.45
N GLY A 108 2.47 4.74 -6.13
CA GLY A 108 2.10 5.46 -7.35
C GLY A 108 1.60 4.55 -8.48
N GLU A 109 2.15 3.35 -8.62
CA GLU A 109 1.73 2.37 -9.64
C GLU A 109 0.46 1.61 -9.25
N LEU A 110 0.18 1.41 -7.95
CA LEU A 110 -1.07 0.81 -7.48
C LEU A 110 -2.28 1.70 -7.76
N GLY A 111 -2.07 3.03 -7.80
CA GLY A 111 -3.07 4.01 -8.18
C GLY A 111 -4.21 4.17 -7.17
N SER A 112 -5.26 4.85 -7.61
CA SER A 112 -6.46 5.13 -6.82
C SER A 112 -7.65 4.28 -7.31
N PHE A 113 -8.50 3.85 -6.37
CA PHE A 113 -9.77 3.22 -6.70
C PHE A 113 -10.86 4.29 -6.80
N PRO A 114 -11.51 4.46 -7.97
CA PRO A 114 -12.57 5.44 -8.11
C PRO A 114 -13.79 5.05 -7.26
N LEU A 115 -14.36 6.02 -6.56
CA LEU A 115 -15.59 5.82 -5.82
C LEU A 115 -16.79 5.82 -6.78
N PRO A 116 -17.77 4.92 -6.59
CA PRO A 116 -18.96 4.89 -7.41
C PRO A 116 -19.82 6.15 -7.16
N SER A 117 -20.45 6.66 -8.22
CA SER A 117 -21.51 7.65 -8.14
C SER A 117 -22.87 7.02 -8.42
N PHE A 118 -23.91 7.57 -7.81
CA PHE A 118 -25.28 7.06 -7.91
C PHE A 118 -26.23 8.19 -8.23
N PHE A 119 -26.91 8.14 -9.38
CA PHE A 119 -28.00 9.07 -9.74
C PHE A 119 -27.67 10.58 -9.55
N GLY A 120 -26.44 11.00 -9.88
CA GLY A 120 -25.99 12.39 -9.71
C GLY A 120 -25.57 12.75 -8.28
N LEU A 121 -25.36 11.74 -7.42
CA LEU A 121 -24.73 11.87 -6.12
C LEU A 121 -23.34 11.22 -6.17
N SER A 122 -22.33 11.93 -5.69
CA SER A 122 -20.99 11.39 -5.46
C SER A 122 -20.77 11.07 -3.98
N LEU A 123 -19.92 10.07 -3.73
CA LEU A 123 -19.50 9.71 -2.38
C LEU A 123 -18.29 10.55 -1.97
N GLN A 124 -18.41 11.25 -0.86
CA GLN A 124 -17.30 11.93 -0.20
C GLN A 124 -16.93 11.16 1.07
N PRO A 125 -15.78 10.45 1.12
CA PRO A 125 -15.39 9.70 2.30
C PRO A 125 -15.27 10.58 3.54
N VAL A 126 -15.85 10.14 4.64
CA VAL A 126 -15.66 10.70 5.98
C VAL A 126 -14.47 9.99 6.61
N SER A 127 -13.57 10.72 7.26
CA SER A 127 -12.36 10.18 7.84
C SER A 127 -12.65 8.97 8.75
N GLY A 128 -11.87 7.91 8.55
CA GLY A 128 -11.96 6.67 9.33
C GLY A 128 -12.56 5.53 8.50
N MET A 129 -11.67 4.77 7.86
CA MET A 129 -12.03 3.46 7.36
C MET A 129 -11.88 2.44 8.46
N ILE A 130 -12.87 1.56 8.58
CA ILE A 130 -12.87 0.51 9.57
C ILE A 130 -12.90 -0.83 8.88
N ARG A 131 -12.17 -1.78 9.46
CA ARG A 131 -12.36 -3.19 9.17
C ARG A 131 -13.62 -3.69 9.88
N TYR A 132 -14.47 -4.40 9.16
CA TYR A 132 -15.58 -5.14 9.75
C TYR A 132 -15.63 -6.55 9.18
N GLN A 133 -15.23 -7.54 10.00
CA GLN A 133 -15.01 -8.93 9.57
C GLN A 133 -14.03 -8.98 8.39
N ASN A 134 -14.46 -9.52 7.25
CA ASN A 134 -13.63 -9.72 6.06
C ASN A 134 -13.82 -8.60 5.01
N TYR A 135 -14.45 -7.48 5.41
CA TYR A 135 -14.71 -6.35 4.54
C TYR A 135 -14.07 -5.09 5.08
N LEU A 136 -13.53 -4.29 4.16
CA LEU A 136 -13.18 -2.92 4.43
C LEU A 136 -14.44 -2.05 4.28
N THR A 137 -14.78 -1.34 5.34
CA THR A 137 -15.97 -0.47 5.40
C THR A 137 -15.53 0.98 5.37
N ILE A 138 -16.21 1.74 4.51
CA ILE A 138 -15.97 3.16 4.31
C ILE A 138 -17.26 3.88 4.68
N PHE A 139 -17.14 4.90 5.52
CA PHE A 139 -18.21 5.84 5.75
C PHE A 139 -18.02 7.02 4.81
N ALA A 140 -19.07 7.41 4.11
CA ALA A 140 -19.03 8.50 3.16
C ALA A 140 -20.34 9.28 3.21
N ASP A 141 -20.24 10.60 3.06
CA ASP A 141 -21.36 11.48 2.83
C ASP A 141 -21.75 11.44 1.35
N LEU A 142 -23.03 11.66 1.07
CA LEU A 142 -23.55 11.79 -0.29
C LEU A 142 -23.66 13.28 -0.63
N VAL A 143 -23.00 13.70 -1.70
CA VAL A 143 -23.04 15.09 -2.19
C VAL A 143 -23.55 15.16 -3.62
N SER A 144 -24.34 16.18 -3.95
CA SER A 144 -24.89 16.36 -5.29
C SER A 144 -23.79 16.77 -6.27
N GLU A 145 -23.67 16.03 -7.37
CA GLU A 145 -22.76 16.29 -8.46
C GLU A 145 -23.34 17.42 -9.33
N GLY A 146 -23.19 18.68 -8.88
CA GLY A 146 -23.41 19.85 -9.74
C GLY A 146 -24.46 20.89 -9.32
N GLU A 147 -24.89 20.99 -8.07
CA GLU A 147 -25.56 22.23 -7.62
C GLU A 147 -24.58 23.13 -6.84
N PRO A 148 -24.38 24.40 -7.25
CA PRO A 148 -23.83 25.38 -6.33
C PRO A 148 -24.76 25.45 -5.12
N SER A 149 -24.17 25.43 -3.93
CA SER A 149 -24.89 25.65 -2.67
C SER A 149 -25.93 26.75 -2.89
N PRO A 150 -27.24 26.54 -2.61
CA PRO A 150 -28.19 27.61 -2.76
C PRO A 150 -27.68 28.76 -1.89
N ALA A 151 -27.33 29.87 -2.53
CA ALA A 151 -27.09 31.10 -1.81
C ALA A 151 -28.34 31.30 -0.95
N PHE A 152 -28.15 31.34 0.37
CA PHE A 152 -29.21 31.77 1.26
C PHE A 152 -29.74 33.07 0.68
N MET A 153 -30.95 33.00 0.13
CA MET A 153 -31.63 34.15 -0.43
C MET A 153 -31.87 35.02 0.79
N ASP A 154 -31.07 36.08 0.94
CA ASP A 154 -31.28 37.07 1.97
C ASP A 154 -32.70 37.63 1.74
N GLU A 155 -33.67 37.12 2.49
CA GLU A 155 -35.01 37.69 2.60
C GLU A 155 -34.91 38.99 3.41
N GLU A 156 -34.22 39.99 2.87
CA GLU A 156 -34.28 41.38 3.32
C GLU A 156 -34.47 42.30 2.11
N ASP A 157 -35.58 42.11 1.40
CA ASP A 157 -36.19 43.18 0.61
C ASP A 157 -37.66 42.82 0.31
N ASN A 158 -38.52 42.99 1.33
CA ASN A 158 -39.93 43.30 1.14
C ASN A 158 -40.53 43.82 2.45
N PHE A 159 -40.50 45.16 2.59
CA PHE A 159 -41.59 46.08 2.96
C PHE A 159 -41.07 47.32 3.70
#